data_AF-A0A9E1I7H2-F1
#
_entry.id   AF-A0A9E1I7H2-F1
#
_cell.length_a   1.000
_cell.length_b   1.000
_cell.length_c   1.000
_cell.angle_alpha   90.00
_cell.angle_beta   90.00
_cell.angle_gamma   90.00
#
_symmetry.space_group_name_H-M   'P 1'
#
loop_
_entity.id
_entity.type
_entity.pdbx_description
1 polymer ?
#
loop_
_entity_poly.entity_id
_entity_poly.type
_entity_poly.pdbx_seq_one_letter_code
_entity_poly.pdbx_strand_id
1 'polypeptide(L)'
;AQEEVYKKCATFIQNVTDTQDAPDLATVNAYLAKKKELFRGLQIIVIDQDITLELADGTRITENPFEDDVILFSESKVLGYTYWKKPIDAKAMPGSVADKVMHGHTLVKKYSNESPVQEVTEGIANLFPAWNLAGRSVLMQVNSTSWNKN
;
A
#
# COMPACT_ATOMS: atom_id res chain seq x y z
N ALA A 1 13.59 -12.69 23.62
CA ALA A 1 13.53 -12.13 22.26
C ALA A 1 13.59 -10.60 22.26
N GLN A 2 12.71 -9.88 22.99
CA GLN A 2 12.73 -8.41 23.04
C GLN A 2 14.01 -7.80 23.63
N GLU A 3 14.56 -8.41 24.70
CA GLU A 3 15.77 -7.89 25.38
C GLU A 3 17.02 -7.87 24.47
N GLU A 4 17.14 -8.82 23.55
CA GLU A 4 18.27 -8.86 22.61
C GLU A 4 18.21 -7.70 21.61
N VAL A 5 17.01 -7.34 21.15
CA VAL A 5 16.79 -6.20 20.26
C VAL A 5 17.14 -4.90 20.96
N TYR A 6 16.74 -4.74 22.23
CA TYR A 6 17.11 -3.58 23.05
C TYR A 6 18.63 -3.44 23.15
N LYS A 7 19.34 -4.51 23.52
CA LYS A 7 20.80 -4.49 23.65
C LYS A 7 21.52 -4.19 22.34
N LYS A 8 21.03 -4.74 21.22
CA LYS A 8 21.61 -4.54 19.90
C LYS A 8 21.39 -3.14 19.34
N CYS A 9 20.28 -2.51 19.68
CA CYS A 9 19.93 -1.16 19.22
C CYS A 9 20.50 -0.05 20.12
N ALA A 10 20.77 -0.35 21.38
CA ALA A 10 21.32 0.59 22.35
C ALA A 10 22.81 0.92 22.13
N THR A 11 23.24 2.06 22.65
CA THR A 11 24.67 2.43 22.72
C THR A 11 25.41 1.59 23.77
N PHE A 12 26.74 1.58 23.70
CA PHE A 12 27.56 0.88 24.70
C PHE A 12 27.29 1.40 26.13
N ILE A 13 27.17 2.72 26.32
CA ILE A 13 26.92 3.30 27.65
C ILE A 13 25.58 2.83 28.19
N GLN A 14 24.51 2.92 27.38
CA GLN A 14 23.17 2.48 27.78
C GLN A 14 23.16 1.01 28.21
N ASN A 15 23.85 0.14 27.45
CA ASN A 15 23.97 -1.28 27.78
C ASN A 15 24.74 -1.55 29.07
N VAL A 16 25.75 -0.74 29.40
CA VAL A 16 26.55 -0.90 30.63
C VAL A 16 25.83 -0.36 31.85
N THR A 17 24.98 0.66 31.67
CA THR A 17 24.20 1.28 32.74
C THR A 17 22.80 0.69 32.90
N ASP A 18 22.43 -0.31 32.08
CA ASP A 18 21.09 -0.89 32.00
C ASP A 18 19.98 0.16 31.82
N THR A 19 20.26 1.22 31.06
CA THR A 19 19.32 2.30 30.75
C THR A 19 18.83 2.26 29.31
N GLN A 20 18.91 1.10 28.65
CA GLN A 20 18.31 0.87 27.34
C GLN A 20 16.78 0.97 27.41
N ASP A 21 16.19 1.62 26.41
CA ASP A 21 14.73 1.70 26.23
C ASP A 21 14.33 1.00 24.91
N ALA A 22 13.03 0.82 24.69
CA ALA A 22 12.52 0.26 23.46
C ALA A 22 12.93 1.12 22.25
N PRO A 23 13.65 0.54 21.26
CA PRO A 23 14.09 1.29 20.10
C PRO A 23 12.90 1.58 19.18
N ASP A 24 12.92 2.75 18.57
CA ASP A 24 12.00 3.09 17.49
C ASP A 24 12.38 2.40 16.17
N LEU A 25 11.48 2.48 15.18
CA LEU A 25 11.68 1.90 13.85
C LEU A 25 12.97 2.41 13.18
N ALA A 26 13.31 3.69 13.39
CA ALA A 26 14.51 4.30 12.82
C ALA A 26 15.78 3.68 13.39
N THR A 27 15.84 3.48 14.70
CA THR A 27 16.97 2.86 15.40
C THR A 27 17.14 1.40 14.99
N VAL A 28 16.04 0.64 14.87
CA VAL A 28 16.09 -0.75 14.39
C VAL A 28 16.62 -0.82 12.95
N ASN A 29 16.09 0.01 12.04
CA ASN A 29 16.57 0.06 10.65
C ASN A 29 18.03 0.53 10.54
N ALA A 30 18.46 1.47 11.39
CA ALA A 30 19.85 1.91 11.45
C ALA A 30 20.78 0.78 11.92
N TYR A 31 20.34 -0.04 12.88
CA TYR A 31 21.07 -1.24 13.30
C TYR A 31 21.19 -2.26 12.14
N LEU A 32 20.08 -2.57 11.46
CA LEU A 32 20.08 -3.49 10.32
C LEU A 32 21.01 -3.01 9.20
N ALA A 33 20.98 -1.70 8.89
CA ALA A 33 21.85 -1.08 7.89
C ALA A 33 23.34 -1.19 8.27
N LYS A 34 23.71 -0.97 9.54
CA LYS A 34 25.09 -1.17 10.03
C LYS A 34 25.57 -2.62 9.93
N LYS A 35 24.64 -3.58 9.86
CA LYS A 35 24.91 -5.02 9.74
C LYS A 35 24.51 -5.56 8.37
N LYS A 36 24.61 -4.73 7.32
CA LYS A 36 24.24 -5.07 5.94
C LYS A 36 24.84 -6.39 5.43
N GLU A 37 26.09 -6.71 5.77
CA GLU A 37 26.71 -7.97 5.34
C GLU A 37 26.00 -9.21 5.88
N LEU A 38 25.45 -9.11 7.10
CA LEU A 38 24.71 -10.19 7.75
C LEU A 38 23.25 -10.23 7.29
N PHE A 39 22.57 -9.08 7.26
CA PHE A 39 21.13 -8.99 6.97
C PHE A 39 20.79 -8.67 5.51
N ARG A 40 21.80 -8.64 4.63
CA ARG A 40 21.65 -8.41 3.18
C ARG A 40 20.82 -7.17 2.82
N GLY A 41 20.89 -6.13 3.66
CA GLY A 41 20.17 -4.88 3.44
C GLY A 41 18.69 -4.91 3.82
N LEU A 42 18.24 -5.86 4.64
CA LEU A 42 16.90 -5.90 5.19
C LEU A 42 16.51 -4.57 5.86
N GLN A 43 15.28 -4.14 5.63
CA GLN A 43 14.66 -3.02 6.33
C GLN A 43 13.25 -3.43 6.75
N ILE A 44 12.74 -2.76 7.78
CA ILE A 44 11.38 -2.88 8.26
C ILE A 44 10.60 -1.64 7.83
N ILE A 45 9.39 -1.86 7.33
CA ILE A 45 8.43 -0.81 7.00
C ILE A 45 7.16 -1.15 7.78
N VAL A 46 6.67 -0.19 8.56
CA VAL A 46 5.39 -0.31 9.26
C VAL A 46 4.35 0.41 8.40
N ILE A 47 3.25 -0.28 8.12
CA ILE A 47 2.10 0.27 7.41
C ILE A 47 0.95 0.31 8.40
N ASP A 48 0.73 1.49 8.95
CA ASP A 48 -0.33 1.77 9.92
C ASP A 48 -1.23 2.84 9.32
N GLN A 49 -2.23 2.38 8.56
CA GLN A 49 -3.18 3.26 7.89
C GLN A 49 -4.53 2.56 7.85
N ASP A 50 -5.56 3.30 8.25
CA ASP A 50 -6.94 2.86 8.08
C ASP A 50 -7.48 3.38 6.76
N ILE A 51 -8.21 2.53 6.05
CA ILE A 51 -8.98 2.93 4.86
C ILE A 51 -10.45 2.64 5.10
N THR A 52 -11.32 3.45 4.49
CA THR A 52 -12.76 3.17 4.49
C THR A 52 -13.12 2.33 3.28
N LEU A 53 -13.57 1.11 3.53
CA LEU A 53 -14.10 0.19 2.54
C LEU A 53 -15.63 0.30 2.52
N GLU A 54 -16.19 0.50 1.34
CA GLU A 54 -17.63 0.37 1.11
C GLU A 54 -17.91 -1.02 0.54
N LEU A 55 -18.69 -1.80 1.29
CA LEU A 55 -19.07 -3.15 0.91
C LEU A 55 -20.22 -3.13 -0.10
N ALA A 56 -20.47 -4.27 -0.75
CA ALA A 56 -21.51 -4.39 -1.78
C ALA A 56 -22.94 -4.15 -1.25
N ASP A 57 -23.16 -4.25 0.07
CA ASP A 57 -24.42 -3.96 0.75
C ASP A 57 -24.59 -2.47 1.13
N GLY A 58 -23.60 -1.62 0.81
CA GLY A 58 -23.56 -0.19 1.15
C GLY A 58 -23.03 0.11 2.56
N THR A 59 -22.69 -0.92 3.35
CA THR A 59 -22.05 -0.75 4.65
C THR A 59 -20.63 -0.21 4.48
N ARG A 60 -20.19 0.65 5.39
CA ARG A 60 -18.83 1.19 5.42
C ARG A 60 -18.09 0.70 6.65
N ILE A 61 -16.88 0.21 6.43
CA ILE A 61 -15.96 -0.23 7.49
C ILE A 61 -14.67 0.59 7.35
N THR A 62 -14.15 1.08 8.47
CA THR A 62 -12.87 1.79 8.51
C THR A 62 -11.90 0.98 9.36
N GLU A 63 -10.88 0.41 8.73
CA GLU A 63 -9.88 -0.44 9.37
C GLU A 63 -8.60 -0.50 8.55
N ASN A 64 -7.54 -1.07 9.14
CA ASN A 64 -6.32 -1.36 8.42
C ASN A 64 -6.59 -2.45 7.38
N PRO A 65 -6.31 -2.21 6.08
CA PRO A 65 -6.65 -3.17 5.03
C PRO A 65 -5.71 -4.36 4.95
N PHE A 66 -4.65 -4.40 5.77
CA PHE A 66 -3.70 -5.49 5.81
C PHE A 66 -4.05 -6.48 6.93
N GLU A 67 -3.78 -7.75 6.65
CA GLU A 67 -4.03 -8.84 7.58
C GLU A 67 -3.21 -8.73 8.87
N ASP A 68 -3.87 -8.89 10.00
CA ASP A 68 -3.22 -8.97 11.31
C ASP A 68 -2.21 -10.11 11.39
N ASP A 69 -1.15 -9.89 12.16
CA ASP A 69 -0.07 -10.86 12.39
C ASP A 69 0.61 -11.38 11.11
N VAL A 70 0.60 -10.61 10.01
CA VAL A 70 1.26 -10.98 8.76
C VAL A 70 2.39 -10.01 8.43
N ILE A 71 3.57 -10.58 8.13
CA ILE A 71 4.72 -9.84 7.61
C ILE A 71 4.87 -10.15 6.13
N LEU A 72 5.04 -9.10 5.32
CA LEU A 72 5.44 -9.20 3.92
C LEU A 72 6.95 -9.04 3.78
N PHE A 73 7.62 -10.08 3.29
CA PHE A 73 8.97 -9.97 2.75
C PHE A 73 8.90 -9.63 1.27
N SER A 74 9.53 -8.52 0.89
CA SER A 74 9.66 -8.13 -0.51
C SER A 74 11.05 -7.55 -0.77
N GLU A 75 11.56 -7.76 -1.98
CA GLU A 75 12.84 -7.21 -2.44
C GLU A 75 12.78 -5.69 -2.72
N SER A 76 11.59 -5.10 -2.77
CA SER A 76 11.39 -3.69 -3.11
C SER A 76 10.22 -3.08 -2.34
N LYS A 77 10.25 -1.75 -2.15
CA LYS A 77 9.13 -0.98 -1.60
C LYS A 77 8.02 -0.74 -2.62
N VAL A 78 8.34 -0.85 -3.91
CA VAL A 78 7.38 -0.72 -5.01
C VAL A 78 6.97 -2.13 -5.41
N LEU A 79 5.80 -2.56 -4.94
CA LEU A 79 5.32 -3.94 -5.11
C LEU A 79 4.84 -4.23 -6.53
N GLY A 80 4.40 -3.22 -7.25
CA GLY A 80 3.77 -3.42 -8.55
C GLY A 80 3.47 -2.14 -9.29
N TYR A 81 2.64 -2.26 -10.32
CA TYR A 81 2.25 -1.15 -11.18
C TYR A 81 0.73 -1.11 -11.33
N THR A 82 0.22 0.10 -11.54
CA THR A 82 -1.15 0.28 -12.02
C THR A 82 -1.13 0.19 -13.53
N TYR A 83 -1.67 -0.91 -14.05
CA TYR A 83 -1.90 -1.06 -15.47
C TYR A 83 -3.23 -0.40 -15.82
N TRP A 84 -3.31 0.15 -17.01
CA TRP A 84 -4.54 0.78 -17.48
C TRP A 84 -4.63 0.67 -18.99
N LYS A 85 -5.87 0.72 -19.47
CA LYS A 85 -6.17 0.81 -20.89
C LYS A 85 -7.03 2.04 -21.11
N LYS A 86 -6.80 2.72 -22.23
CA LYS A 86 -7.63 3.87 -22.62
C LYS A 86 -9.11 3.46 -22.57
N PRO A 87 -9.97 4.15 -21.79
CA PRO A 87 -11.41 3.86 -21.75
C PRO A 87 -12.04 3.93 -23.14
N ILE A 88 -13.08 3.14 -23.38
CA ILE A 88 -13.79 3.16 -24.68
C ILE A 88 -14.39 4.54 -24.97
N ASP A 89 -14.89 5.21 -23.93
CA ASP A 89 -15.42 6.57 -23.96
C ASP A 89 -14.43 7.63 -24.43
N ALA A 90 -13.12 7.37 -24.34
CA ALA A 90 -12.11 8.30 -24.79
C ALA A 90 -11.96 8.34 -26.33
N LYS A 91 -12.75 7.53 -27.06
CA LYS A 91 -12.94 7.67 -28.51
C LYS A 91 -14.06 8.67 -28.80
N ALA A 92 -13.95 9.34 -29.94
CA ALA A 92 -15.06 10.11 -30.48
C ALA A 92 -16.21 9.14 -30.77
N MET A 93 -17.37 9.39 -30.17
CA MET A 93 -18.59 8.62 -30.41
C MET A 93 -19.49 9.45 -31.33
N PRO A 94 -20.05 8.88 -32.41
CA PRO A 94 -20.98 9.62 -33.28
C PRO A 94 -22.12 10.24 -32.46
N GLY A 95 -22.38 11.53 -32.66
CA GLY A 95 -23.43 12.27 -31.95
C GLY A 95 -23.10 12.70 -30.52
N SER A 96 -21.91 12.40 -29.99
CA SER A 96 -21.49 12.87 -28.66
C SER A 96 -21.06 14.33 -28.71
N VAL A 97 -21.76 15.20 -27.97
CA VAL A 97 -21.37 16.60 -27.71
C VAL A 97 -20.52 16.77 -26.44
N ALA A 98 -20.14 15.67 -25.79
CA ALA A 98 -19.37 15.71 -24.55
C ALA A 98 -17.91 16.13 -24.80
N ASP A 99 -17.42 17.07 -23.98
CA ASP A 99 -16.01 17.43 -23.89
C ASP A 99 -15.24 16.35 -23.13
N LYS A 100 -14.07 15.97 -23.65
CA LYS A 100 -13.31 14.81 -23.18
C LYS A 100 -11.83 15.10 -23.13
N VAL A 101 -11.22 14.97 -21.95
CA VAL A 101 -9.77 15.15 -21.77
C VAL A 101 -9.20 13.95 -21.02
N MET A 102 -8.16 13.34 -21.58
CA MET A 102 -7.40 12.27 -20.92
C MET A 102 -6.19 12.83 -20.21
N HIS A 103 -5.97 12.45 -18.96
CA HIS A 103 -4.71 12.63 -18.24
C HIS A 103 -4.29 11.31 -17.59
N GLY A 104 -3.18 10.73 -18.07
CA GLY A 104 -2.75 9.40 -17.64
C GLY A 104 -3.85 8.36 -17.82
N HIS A 105 -4.23 7.69 -16.73
CA HIS A 105 -5.25 6.65 -16.71
C HIS A 105 -6.70 7.16 -16.64
N THR A 106 -6.91 8.46 -16.37
CA THR A 106 -8.25 9.03 -16.12
C THR A 106 -8.72 9.88 -17.28
N LEU A 107 -9.93 9.60 -17.75
CA LEU A 107 -10.72 10.44 -18.64
C LEU A 107 -11.61 11.35 -17.79
N VAL A 108 -11.55 12.65 -18.02
CA VAL A 108 -12.58 13.58 -17.58
C VAL A 108 -13.51 13.83 -18.76
N LYS A 109 -14.79 13.55 -18.57
CA LYS A 109 -15.85 13.77 -19.57
C LYS A 109 -16.88 14.73 -18.99
N LYS A 110 -17.28 15.73 -19.78
CA LYS A 110 -18.27 16.74 -19.37
C LYS A 110 -19.35 16.90 -20.43
N TYR A 111 -20.61 16.95 -20.01
CA TYR A 111 -21.76 17.21 -20.88
C TYR A 111 -22.93 17.78 -20.09
N SER A 112 -23.93 18.29 -20.80
CA SER A 112 -25.10 18.93 -20.21
C SER A 112 -26.38 18.23 -20.67
N ASN A 113 -27.33 18.08 -19.75
CA ASN A 113 -28.73 17.75 -20.06
C ASN A 113 -29.53 19.05 -20.05
N GLU A 114 -30.41 19.25 -21.03
CA GLU A 114 -31.14 20.52 -21.18
C GLU A 114 -32.40 20.61 -20.31
N SER A 115 -33.06 19.49 -20.00
CA SER A 115 -34.30 19.49 -19.22
C SER A 115 -34.47 18.21 -18.39
N PRO A 116 -34.35 18.29 -17.04
CA PRO A 116 -33.91 19.47 -16.29
C PRO A 116 -32.46 19.86 -16.65
N VAL A 117 -32.13 21.15 -16.53
CA VAL A 117 -30.75 21.63 -16.77
C VAL A 117 -29.82 20.96 -15.77
N GLN A 118 -28.87 20.18 -16.26
CA GLN A 118 -27.90 19.47 -15.44
C GLN A 118 -26.54 19.46 -16.14
N GLU A 119 -25.49 19.79 -15.41
CA GLU A 119 -24.10 19.60 -15.85
C GLU A 119 -23.57 18.30 -15.23
N VAL A 120 -23.09 17.38 -16.06
CA VAL A 120 -22.53 16.11 -15.61
C VAL A 120 -21.04 16.08 -15.90
N THR A 121 -20.26 15.79 -14.86
CA THR A 121 -18.81 15.58 -14.96
C THR A 121 -18.48 14.17 -14.49
N GLU A 122 -17.92 13.36 -15.38
CA GLU A 122 -17.60 11.96 -15.13
C GLU A 122 -16.07 11.78 -15.14
N GLY A 123 -15.55 11.15 -14.09
CA GLY A 123 -14.19 10.61 -14.05
C GLY A 123 -14.21 9.13 -14.41
N ILE A 124 -13.67 8.77 -15.57
CA ILE A 124 -13.71 7.40 -16.09
C ILE A 124 -12.29 6.87 -16.18
N ALA A 125 -12.03 5.72 -15.57
CA ALA A 125 -10.76 5.02 -15.68
C ALA A 125 -10.99 3.51 -15.89
N ASN A 126 -10.13 2.90 -16.69
CA ASN A 126 -10.04 1.44 -16.81
C ASN A 126 -8.64 1.03 -16.39
N LEU A 127 -8.48 0.81 -15.09
CA LEU A 127 -7.22 0.51 -14.44
C LEU A 127 -7.34 -0.73 -13.56
N PHE A 128 -6.24 -1.44 -13.41
CA PHE A 128 -6.10 -2.58 -12.51
C PHE A 128 -4.70 -2.53 -11.87
N PRO A 129 -4.61 -2.53 -10.53
CA PRO A 129 -3.33 -2.72 -9.87
C PRO A 129 -2.88 -4.17 -10.09
N ALA A 130 -1.59 -4.37 -10.35
CA ALA A 130 -1.01 -5.70 -10.43
C ALA A 130 0.23 -5.79 -9.54
N TRP A 131 0.29 -6.87 -8.76
CA TRP A 131 1.41 -7.17 -7.89
C TRP A 131 2.51 -7.93 -8.63
N ASN A 132 3.44 -7.19 -9.22
CA ASN A 132 4.51 -7.77 -10.04
C ASN A 132 5.54 -8.56 -9.22
N LEU A 133 5.60 -8.34 -7.91
CA LEU A 133 6.50 -9.06 -6.99
C LEU A 133 5.87 -10.28 -6.33
N ALA A 134 4.65 -10.70 -6.71
CA ALA A 134 3.96 -11.81 -6.04
C ALA A 134 4.82 -13.09 -5.98
N GLY A 135 5.43 -13.50 -7.10
CA GLY A 135 6.31 -14.69 -7.15
C GLY A 135 7.68 -14.53 -6.48
N ARG A 136 8.00 -13.34 -5.97
CA ARG A 136 9.27 -12.99 -5.30
C ARG A 136 9.06 -12.37 -3.93
N SER A 137 7.85 -12.54 -3.40
CA SER A 137 7.47 -12.07 -2.09
C SER A 137 6.99 -13.23 -1.25
N VAL A 138 7.16 -13.12 0.06
CA VAL A 138 6.70 -14.13 1.01
C VAL A 138 5.84 -13.44 2.05
N LEU A 139 4.62 -13.93 2.23
CA LEU A 139 3.79 -13.59 3.37
C LEU A 139 4.05 -14.61 4.47
N MET A 140 4.34 -14.12 5.68
CA MET A 140 4.62 -14.95 6.84
C MET A 140 3.70 -14.54 7.97
N GLN A 141 2.84 -15.47 8.38
CA GLN A 141 2.02 -15.33 9.57
C GLN A 141 2.84 -15.59 10.83
N VAL A 142 2.73 -14.73 11.85
CA VAL A 142 3.59 -14.75 13.04
C VAL A 142 2.88 -15.18 14.33
N ASN A 143 1.57 -15.41 14.31
CA ASN A 143 0.79 -15.80 15.49
C ASN A 143 0.75 -17.32 15.78
N SER A 144 1.66 -18.09 15.19
CA SER A 144 1.81 -19.55 15.40
C SER A 144 0.57 -20.39 15.06
N THR A 145 -0.32 -19.91 14.19
CA THR A 145 -1.46 -20.68 13.69
C THR A 145 -1.27 -21.11 12.23
N SER A 146 -2.09 -22.04 11.77
CA SER A 146 -2.08 -22.47 10.37
C SER A 146 -2.64 -21.39 9.45
N TRP A 147 -2.07 -21.24 8.26
CA TRP A 147 -2.57 -20.31 7.25
C TRP A 147 -3.98 -20.70 6.81
N ASN A 148 -4.96 -19.88 7.18
CA ASN A 148 -6.37 -20.04 6.83
C ASN A 148 -6.95 -18.78 6.13
N LYS A 149 -6.08 -17.85 5.72
CA LYS A 149 -6.42 -16.60 5.06
C LYS A 149 -6.45 -16.82 3.55
N ASN A 150 -7.54 -16.47 2.87
CA ASN A 150 -7.72 -16.64 1.43
C ASN A 150 -7.51 -15.33 0.67
#